data_AF-A0A3A0ANL8-F1
#
_entry.id   AF-A0A3A0ANL8-F1
#
_cell.length_a   1.000
_cell.length_b   1.000
_cell.length_c   1.000
_cell.angle_alpha   90.00
_cell.angle_beta   90.00
_cell.angle_gamma   90.00
#
_symmetry.space_group_name_H-M   'P 1'
#
loop_
_entity.id
_entity.type
_entity.pdbx_description
1 polymer ?
#
loop_
_entity_poly.entity_id
_entity_poly.type
_entity_poly.pdbx_seq_one_letter_code
_entity_poly.pdbx_strand_id
1 'polypeptide(L)'
;MRPAQTTGRARQLRQRLLELLASLVPAPEQTVPASGIPFASVQVDAPRCSGCGLCARFCPTGALDFATAEETFRLQFQTAICLDCNICVVACPEDAVQLSEMVSPSDLTEQAPVPLVEGILTRCVDCGALTARHGHHELPARCYSCRQGAGVVRSLRDEAGLMADLLNRIAGAAQLPEDR
;
A
#
# COMPACT_ATOMS: atom_id res chain seq x y z
N MET A 1 24.09 1.99 -6.42
CA MET A 1 23.43 3.19 -5.84
C MET A 1 23.07 2.86 -4.40
N ARG A 2 23.70 3.53 -3.41
CA ARG A 2 23.35 3.37 -1.98
C ARG A 2 22.12 4.23 -1.68
N PRO A 3 21.05 3.71 -1.05
CA PRO A 3 19.86 4.51 -0.75
C PRO A 3 20.20 5.62 0.26
N ALA A 4 19.55 6.76 0.09
CA ALA A 4 19.79 8.01 0.82
C ALA A 4 19.69 7.82 2.36
N GLN A 5 20.74 8.23 3.05
CA GLN A 5 20.84 8.20 4.51
C GLN A 5 20.13 9.44 5.08
N THR A 6 18.83 9.32 5.37
CA THR A 6 18.07 10.37 6.06
C THR A 6 18.30 10.25 7.57
N THR A 7 18.80 11.34 8.16
CA THR A 7 19.50 11.52 9.44
C THR A 7 18.59 11.65 10.69
N GLY A 8 17.74 10.65 10.96
CA GLY A 8 16.90 10.63 12.18
C GLY A 8 17.49 9.79 13.32
N ARG A 9 17.58 10.32 14.56
CA ARG A 9 18.03 9.57 15.76
C ARG A 9 17.27 8.26 15.97
N ALA A 10 15.96 8.24 15.72
CA ALA A 10 15.13 7.03 15.81
C ALA A 10 15.54 5.95 14.79
N ARG A 11 15.86 6.35 13.54
CA ARG A 11 16.34 5.43 12.49
C ARG A 11 17.70 4.85 12.87
N GLN A 12 18.61 5.67 13.40
CA GLN A 12 19.93 5.22 13.87
C GLN A 12 19.83 4.22 15.03
N LEU A 13 18.95 4.47 16.00
CA LEU A 13 18.74 3.55 17.13
C LEU A 13 18.18 2.21 16.65
N ARG A 14 17.19 2.23 15.73
CA ARG A 14 16.63 1.01 15.16
C ARG A 14 17.69 0.21 14.39
N GLN A 15 18.51 0.88 13.59
CA GLN A 15 19.58 0.21 12.85
C GLN A 15 20.61 -0.43 13.80
N ARG A 16 21.01 0.29 14.84
CA ARG A 16 21.92 -0.26 15.87
C ARG A 16 21.31 -1.45 16.62
N LEU A 17 20.00 -1.42 16.90
CA LEU A 17 19.30 -2.56 17.47
C LEU A 17 19.37 -3.78 16.56
N LEU A 18 19.10 -3.62 15.25
CA LEU A 18 19.18 -4.71 14.28
C LEU A 18 20.60 -5.30 14.16
N GLU A 19 21.63 -4.46 14.16
CA GLU A 19 23.03 -4.90 14.15
C GLU A 19 23.38 -5.72 15.40
N LEU A 20 22.92 -5.29 16.58
CA LEU A 20 23.11 -6.05 17.82
C LEU A 20 22.35 -7.37 17.82
N LEU A 21 21.10 -7.37 17.34
CA LEU A 21 20.31 -8.59 17.19
C LEU A 21 21.03 -9.59 16.28
N ALA A 22 21.56 -9.15 15.14
CA ALA A 22 22.30 -10.02 14.21
C ALA A 22 23.50 -10.74 14.85
N SER A 23 24.12 -10.15 15.88
CA SER A 23 25.21 -10.79 16.64
C SER A 23 24.74 -11.82 17.67
N LEU A 24 23.42 -11.85 17.97
CA LEU A 24 22.80 -12.67 19.01
C LEU A 24 21.82 -13.72 18.46
N VAL A 25 21.34 -13.58 17.22
CA VAL A 25 20.27 -14.44 16.67
C VAL A 25 20.74 -15.90 16.56
N PRO A 26 20.08 -16.84 17.25
CA PRO A 26 20.27 -18.27 17.05
C PRO A 26 19.62 -18.73 15.72
N ALA A 27 20.10 -19.86 15.18
CA ALA A 27 19.71 -20.57 13.96
C ALA A 27 18.50 -20.06 13.12
N PRO A 28 18.63 -20.04 11.77
CA PRO A 28 17.75 -19.30 10.84
C PRO A 28 16.27 -19.75 10.74
N GLU A 29 15.85 -20.84 11.38
CA GLU A 29 14.53 -21.44 11.16
C GLU A 29 13.47 -21.14 12.24
N GLN A 30 13.81 -20.38 13.29
CA GLN A 30 12.88 -20.12 14.39
C GLN A 30 12.05 -18.86 14.13
N THR A 31 10.73 -18.94 14.25
CA THR A 31 9.86 -17.76 14.34
C THR A 31 9.59 -17.41 15.80
N VAL A 32 9.50 -16.12 16.12
CA VAL A 32 9.24 -15.62 17.47
C VAL A 32 7.94 -14.83 17.51
N PRO A 33 7.20 -14.83 18.64
CA PRO A 33 6.04 -13.96 18.81
C PRO A 33 6.41 -12.48 18.63
N ALA A 34 5.62 -11.75 17.85
CA ALA A 34 5.74 -10.31 17.65
C ALA A 34 5.32 -9.50 18.89
N SER A 35 4.57 -10.12 19.80
CA SER A 35 4.09 -9.48 21.03
C SER A 35 5.26 -9.00 21.90
N GLY A 36 5.28 -7.70 22.19
CA GLY A 36 6.28 -7.09 23.08
C GLY A 36 7.64 -6.78 22.43
N ILE A 37 7.78 -6.95 21.12
CA ILE A 37 8.96 -6.53 20.35
C ILE A 37 8.57 -5.48 19.30
N PRO A 38 9.47 -4.53 18.95
CA PRO A 38 9.15 -3.41 18.05
C PRO A 38 9.21 -3.81 16.56
N PHE A 39 8.81 -5.04 16.24
CA PHE A 39 8.90 -5.65 14.93
C PHE A 39 7.60 -6.37 14.59
N ALA A 40 7.20 -6.28 13.34
CA ALA A 40 6.03 -6.95 12.80
C ALA A 40 6.35 -7.53 11.43
N SER A 41 5.67 -8.61 11.09
CA SER A 41 5.67 -9.18 9.75
C SER A 41 4.32 -8.97 9.09
N VAL A 42 4.28 -8.95 7.76
CA VAL A 42 3.07 -8.78 6.97
C VAL A 42 2.80 -10.09 6.23
N GLN A 43 1.57 -10.56 6.30
CA GLN A 43 1.07 -11.68 5.51
C GLN A 43 0.07 -11.15 4.47
N VAL A 44 0.08 -11.77 3.29
CA VAL A 44 -0.85 -11.45 2.22
C VAL A 44 -1.56 -12.72 1.77
N ASP A 45 -2.88 -12.71 1.83
CA ASP A 45 -3.75 -13.71 1.21
C ASP A 45 -3.67 -13.52 -0.31
N ALA A 46 -2.78 -14.30 -0.95
CA ALA A 46 -2.53 -14.19 -2.39
C ALA A 46 -3.81 -14.38 -3.23
N PRO A 47 -4.67 -15.40 -3.02
CA PRO A 47 -5.95 -15.53 -3.71
C PRO A 47 -6.86 -14.30 -3.68
N ARG A 48 -6.85 -13.53 -2.58
CA ARG A 48 -7.64 -12.29 -2.44
C ARG A 48 -6.92 -11.05 -2.94
N CYS A 49 -5.59 -11.07 -3.00
CA CYS A 49 -4.80 -9.91 -3.37
C CYS A 49 -4.99 -9.58 -4.85
N SER A 50 -5.56 -8.42 -5.16
CA SER A 50 -5.69 -7.99 -6.56
C SER A 50 -4.40 -7.42 -7.17
N GLY A 51 -3.36 -7.20 -6.35
CA GLY A 51 -2.11 -6.57 -6.76
C GLY A 51 -2.16 -5.05 -6.91
N CYS A 52 -3.21 -4.37 -6.42
CA CYS A 52 -3.42 -2.92 -6.67
C CYS A 52 -2.34 -1.97 -6.14
N GLY A 53 -1.47 -2.43 -5.22
CA GLY A 53 -0.33 -1.66 -4.71
C GLY A 53 -0.68 -0.55 -3.70
N LEU A 54 -1.94 -0.39 -3.29
CA LEU A 54 -2.34 0.66 -2.33
C LEU A 54 -1.65 0.51 -0.96
N CYS A 55 -1.46 -0.72 -0.48
CA CYS A 55 -0.78 -0.98 0.78
C CYS A 55 0.68 -0.47 0.79
N ALA A 56 1.41 -0.64 -0.32
CA ALA A 56 2.75 -0.09 -0.50
C ALA A 56 2.71 1.44 -0.63
N ARG A 57 1.76 1.98 -1.41
CA ARG A 57 1.61 3.43 -1.62
C ARG A 57 1.39 4.21 -0.32
N PHE A 58 0.65 3.63 0.63
CA PHE A 58 0.38 4.24 1.93
C PHE A 58 1.38 3.84 3.02
N CYS A 59 2.39 3.02 2.72
CA CYS A 59 3.40 2.63 3.69
C CYS A 59 4.35 3.81 4.00
N PRO A 60 4.33 4.39 5.21
CA PRO A 60 5.07 5.62 5.50
C PRO A 60 6.59 5.41 5.53
N THR A 61 7.04 4.18 5.79
CA THR A 61 8.47 3.85 5.83
C THR A 61 8.99 3.22 4.54
N GLY A 62 8.11 2.85 3.62
CA GLY A 62 8.46 2.01 2.47
C GLY A 62 8.78 0.56 2.84
N ALA A 63 8.37 0.09 4.02
CA ALA A 63 8.51 -1.32 4.41
C ALA A 63 7.74 -2.25 3.48
N LEU A 64 6.57 -1.84 2.99
CA LEU A 64 5.91 -2.45 1.84
C LEU A 64 6.29 -1.66 0.59
N ASP A 65 6.88 -2.35 -0.37
CA ASP A 65 7.30 -1.78 -1.64
C ASP A 65 6.64 -2.49 -2.82
N PHE A 66 6.28 -1.70 -3.82
CA PHE A 66 5.67 -2.17 -5.05
C PHE A 66 6.67 -2.01 -6.19
N ALA A 67 7.50 -3.03 -6.38
CA ALA A 67 8.51 -3.02 -7.41
C ALA A 67 7.91 -3.45 -8.74
N THR A 68 8.23 -2.71 -9.79
CA THR A 68 7.83 -3.05 -11.17
C THR A 68 9.07 -3.34 -12.00
N ALA A 69 9.03 -4.41 -12.78
CA ALA A 69 10.06 -4.76 -13.74
C ALA A 69 9.39 -5.23 -15.03
N GLU A 70 9.67 -4.56 -16.15
CA GLU A 70 9.07 -4.85 -17.45
C GLU A 70 7.53 -4.87 -17.38
N GLU A 71 6.90 -6.02 -17.70
CA GLU A 71 5.46 -6.25 -17.66
C GLU A 71 5.00 -6.96 -16.37
N THR A 72 5.83 -6.95 -15.33
CA THR A 72 5.56 -7.62 -14.07
C THR A 72 5.65 -6.67 -12.88
N PHE A 73 5.04 -7.08 -11.78
CA PHE A 73 5.20 -6.42 -10.50
C PHE A 73 5.47 -7.45 -9.40
N ARG A 74 6.09 -6.96 -8.34
CA ARG A 74 6.32 -7.68 -7.08
C ARG A 74 5.99 -6.76 -5.92
N LEU A 75 5.06 -7.19 -5.08
CA LEU A 75 4.86 -6.66 -3.75
C LEU A 75 5.86 -7.35 -2.81
N GLN A 76 6.69 -6.57 -2.13
CA GLN A 76 7.72 -7.07 -1.22
C GLN A 76 7.71 -6.33 0.11
N PHE A 77 8.19 -6.98 1.16
CA PHE A 77 8.15 -6.47 2.52
C PHE A 77 9.50 -6.54 3.23
N GLN A 78 9.91 -5.45 3.86
CA GLN A 78 11.15 -5.34 4.62
C GLN A 78 10.85 -5.12 6.11
N THR A 79 10.90 -6.22 6.88
CA THR A 79 10.63 -6.27 8.33
C THR A 79 11.47 -5.26 9.11
N ALA A 80 12.74 -5.09 8.71
CA ALA A 80 13.71 -4.19 9.33
C ALA A 80 13.25 -2.72 9.41
N ILE A 81 12.35 -2.25 8.56
CA ILE A 81 11.89 -0.85 8.53
C ILE A 81 10.37 -0.69 8.77
N CYS A 82 9.67 -1.79 9.10
CA CYS A 82 8.26 -1.75 9.47
C CYS A 82 8.06 -1.16 10.88
N LEU A 83 7.07 -0.29 11.03
CA LEU A 83 6.72 0.37 12.31
C LEU A 83 5.46 -0.23 12.98
N ASP A 84 4.91 -1.31 12.45
CA ASP A 84 3.70 -1.94 13.00
C ASP A 84 2.50 -0.97 13.10
N CYS A 85 2.35 -0.09 12.09
CA CYS A 85 1.35 0.99 12.12
C CYS A 85 -0.05 0.58 11.62
N ASN A 86 -0.20 -0.65 11.12
CA ASN A 86 -1.45 -1.21 10.58
C ASN A 86 -2.09 -0.47 9.38
N ILE A 87 -1.45 0.57 8.83
CA ILE A 87 -2.00 1.34 7.68
C ILE A 87 -2.20 0.44 6.45
N CYS A 88 -1.31 -0.52 6.21
CA CYS A 88 -1.40 -1.41 5.06
C CYS A 88 -2.62 -2.34 5.09
N VAL A 89 -3.06 -2.74 6.29
CA VAL A 89 -4.26 -3.56 6.50
C VAL A 89 -5.49 -2.72 6.17
N VAL A 90 -5.60 -1.51 6.74
CA VAL A 90 -6.72 -0.59 6.49
C VAL A 90 -6.78 -0.12 5.02
N ALA A 91 -5.62 0.06 4.39
CA ALA A 91 -5.53 0.51 3.00
C ALA A 91 -5.84 -0.60 1.98
N CYS A 92 -5.94 -1.86 2.40
CA CYS A 92 -6.21 -2.97 1.48
C CYS A 92 -7.71 -3.09 1.20
N PRO A 93 -8.17 -2.79 -0.03
CA PRO A 93 -9.59 -2.84 -0.35
C PRO A 93 -10.15 -4.26 -0.49
N GLU A 94 -9.29 -5.27 -0.58
CA GLU A 94 -9.68 -6.68 -0.73
C GLU A 94 -9.63 -7.43 0.61
N ASP A 95 -9.29 -6.74 1.71
CA ASP A 95 -8.90 -7.28 3.02
C ASP A 95 -7.90 -8.45 2.93
N ALA A 96 -6.96 -8.35 2.00
CA ALA A 96 -5.96 -9.38 1.72
C ALA A 96 -4.68 -9.24 2.55
N VAL A 97 -4.49 -8.14 3.29
CA VAL A 97 -3.26 -7.86 4.04
C VAL A 97 -3.53 -7.96 5.53
N GLN A 98 -2.67 -8.68 6.26
CA GLN A 98 -2.73 -8.81 7.72
C GLN A 98 -1.33 -8.66 8.33
N LEU A 99 -1.28 -8.24 9.60
CA LEU A 99 -0.05 -8.31 10.38
C LEU A 99 0.06 -9.69 11.03
N SER A 100 1.24 -10.28 10.94
CA SER A 100 1.56 -11.58 11.52
C SER A 100 1.89 -11.41 13.00
N GLU A 101 1.33 -12.29 13.83
CA GLU A 101 1.70 -12.42 15.24
C GLU A 101 3.09 -13.06 15.43
N MET A 102 3.71 -13.55 14.35
CA MET A 102 5.01 -14.19 14.34
C MET A 102 5.97 -13.44 13.40
N VAL A 103 7.24 -13.30 13.82
CA VAL A 103 8.31 -12.68 13.05
C VAL A 103 9.48 -13.65 12.94
N SER A 104 10.09 -13.74 11.76
CA SER A 104 11.37 -14.45 11.63
C SER A 104 12.52 -13.51 12.01
N PRO A 105 13.41 -13.90 12.95
CA PRO A 105 14.64 -13.17 13.22
C PRO A 105 15.54 -13.04 11.99
N SER A 106 15.53 -14.00 11.05
CA SER A 106 16.31 -13.91 9.81
C SER A 106 15.91 -12.69 8.97
N ASP A 107 14.61 -12.40 8.88
CA ASP A 107 14.10 -11.25 8.11
C ASP A 107 14.56 -9.90 8.71
N LEU A 108 14.86 -9.89 10.01
CA LEU A 108 15.39 -8.71 10.72
C LEU A 108 16.90 -8.55 10.51
N THR A 109 17.65 -9.65 10.49
CA THR A 109 19.12 -9.63 10.41
C THR A 109 19.62 -9.50 8.99
N GLU A 110 18.97 -10.17 8.02
CA GLU A 110 19.29 -10.06 6.59
C GLU A 110 18.95 -8.67 6.04
N GLN A 111 17.95 -8.01 6.64
CA GLN A 111 17.48 -6.68 6.26
C GLN A 111 17.16 -6.57 4.76
N ALA A 112 16.75 -7.67 4.12
CA ALA A 112 16.36 -7.71 2.72
C ALA A 112 14.83 -7.71 2.59
N PRO A 113 14.28 -7.12 1.51
CA PRO A 113 12.86 -7.28 1.20
C PRO A 113 12.54 -8.75 0.86
N VAL A 114 11.48 -9.28 1.47
CA VAL A 114 10.92 -10.61 1.20
C VAL A 114 9.75 -10.46 0.22
N PRO A 115 9.70 -11.24 -0.89
CA PRO A 115 8.58 -11.18 -1.82
C PRO A 115 7.30 -11.72 -1.15
N LEU A 116 6.19 -10.99 -1.29
CA LEU A 116 4.88 -11.39 -0.77
C LEU A 116 3.96 -11.89 -1.89
N VAL A 117 3.84 -11.12 -2.98
CA VAL A 117 2.97 -11.42 -4.11
C VAL A 117 3.61 -10.92 -5.41
N GLU A 118 3.47 -11.68 -6.48
CA GLU A 118 3.90 -11.30 -7.83
C GLU A 118 2.75 -11.38 -8.83
N GLY A 119 2.83 -10.60 -9.91
CA GLY A 119 1.85 -10.69 -10.97
C GLY A 119 2.26 -9.88 -12.19
N ILE A 120 1.28 -9.64 -13.07
CA ILE A 120 1.50 -8.95 -14.35
C ILE A 120 0.94 -7.54 -14.32
N LEU A 121 1.56 -6.66 -15.11
CA LEU A 121 1.04 -5.35 -15.47
C LEU A 121 0.33 -5.48 -16.81
N THR A 122 -0.92 -5.04 -16.87
CA THR A 122 -1.71 -5.06 -18.10
C THR A 122 -2.55 -3.79 -18.21
N ARG A 123 -3.11 -3.51 -19.38
CA ARG A 123 -3.92 -2.31 -19.57
C ARG A 123 -5.34 -2.53 -19.05
N CYS A 124 -5.86 -1.53 -18.34
CA CYS A 124 -7.25 -1.50 -17.92
C CYS A 124 -8.17 -1.45 -19.15
N VAL A 125 -9.17 -2.33 -19.20
CA VAL A 125 -10.14 -2.38 -20.30
C VAL A 125 -11.03 -1.14 -20.39
N ASP A 126 -11.20 -0.41 -19.28
CA ASP A 126 -12.06 0.77 -19.23
C ASP A 126 -11.29 2.07 -19.50
N CYS A 127 -10.15 2.28 -18.82
CA CYS A 127 -9.39 3.55 -18.92
C CYS A 127 -8.04 3.46 -19.64
N GLY A 128 -7.58 2.27 -20.03
CA GLY A 128 -6.31 2.05 -20.72
C GLY A 128 -5.04 2.20 -19.87
N ALA A 129 -5.16 2.63 -18.60
CA ALA A 129 -4.03 2.76 -17.70
C ALA A 129 -3.37 1.40 -17.43
N LEU A 130 -2.04 1.40 -17.29
CA LEU A 130 -1.31 0.21 -16.86
C LEU A 130 -1.66 -0.08 -15.40
N THR A 131 -2.13 -1.30 -15.13
CA THR A 131 -2.57 -1.74 -13.81
C THR A 131 -2.05 -3.13 -13.52
N ALA A 132 -1.77 -3.36 -12.25
CA ALA A 132 -1.42 -4.68 -11.77
C ALA A 132 -2.61 -5.62 -11.72
N ARG A 133 -2.32 -6.88 -11.96
CA ARG A 133 -3.26 -8.00 -11.96
C ARG A 133 -2.60 -9.23 -11.36
N HIS A 134 -3.16 -9.71 -10.26
CA HIS A 134 -2.82 -10.97 -9.62
C HIS A 134 -4.06 -11.88 -9.56
N GLY A 135 -3.86 -13.18 -9.73
CA GLY A 135 -4.87 -14.23 -9.54
C GLY A 135 -5.98 -14.30 -10.60
N HIS A 136 -6.78 -13.23 -10.77
CA HIS A 136 -8.06 -13.25 -11.49
C HIS A 136 -7.94 -13.27 -13.03
N HIS A 137 -7.28 -14.30 -13.58
CA HIS A 137 -7.37 -14.93 -14.91
C HIS A 137 -8.59 -14.56 -15.78
N GLU A 138 -9.78 -14.73 -15.21
CA GLU A 138 -11.02 -14.88 -15.96
C GLU A 138 -11.84 -13.60 -16.06
N LEU A 139 -11.57 -12.62 -15.19
CA LEU A 139 -12.26 -11.33 -15.20
C LEU A 139 -11.51 -10.30 -16.07
N PRO A 140 -12.22 -9.38 -16.75
CA PRO A 140 -11.60 -8.30 -17.50
C PRO A 140 -10.62 -7.50 -16.62
N ALA A 141 -9.44 -7.21 -17.14
CA ALA A 141 -8.43 -6.48 -16.40
C ALA A 141 -8.88 -5.02 -16.18
N ARG A 142 -9.27 -4.68 -14.95
CA ARG A 142 -9.67 -3.32 -14.55
C ARG A 142 -8.78 -2.81 -13.44
N CYS A 143 -8.38 -1.54 -13.51
CA CYS A 143 -7.65 -0.92 -12.41
C CYS A 143 -8.57 -0.70 -11.21
N TYR A 144 -7.97 -0.51 -10.03
CA TYR A 144 -8.69 -0.29 -8.78
C TYR A 144 -9.78 0.79 -8.93
N SER A 145 -9.44 1.96 -9.46
CA SER A 145 -10.39 3.07 -9.62
C SER A 145 -11.57 2.74 -10.53
N CYS A 146 -11.33 2.07 -11.68
CA CYS A 146 -12.41 1.68 -12.58
C CYS A 146 -13.33 0.62 -11.96
N ARG A 147 -12.78 -0.29 -11.15
CA ARG A 147 -13.60 -1.25 -10.39
C ARG A 147 -14.52 -0.55 -9.38
N GLN A 148 -14.07 0.56 -8.80
CA GLN A 148 -14.87 1.40 -7.90
C GLN A 148 -15.84 2.35 -8.63
N GLY A 149 -16.02 2.21 -9.95
CA GLY A 149 -16.91 3.06 -10.74
C GLY A 149 -16.33 4.43 -11.09
N ALA A 150 -15.11 4.76 -10.66
CA ALA A 150 -14.39 5.98 -11.00
C ALA A 150 -13.63 5.84 -12.33
N GLY A 151 -14.31 5.30 -13.36
CA GLY A 151 -13.74 5.00 -14.68
C GLY A 151 -13.21 6.23 -15.42
N VAL A 152 -13.21 6.21 -16.76
CA VAL A 152 -12.80 7.40 -17.54
C VAL A 152 -13.65 8.58 -17.09
N VAL A 153 -13.05 9.50 -16.33
CA VAL A 153 -13.60 10.83 -16.10
C VAL A 153 -13.47 11.55 -17.43
N ARG A 154 -14.37 11.22 -18.36
CA ARG A 154 -14.69 12.12 -19.46
C ARG A 154 -15.12 13.39 -18.76
N SER A 155 -14.56 14.52 -19.18
CA SER A 155 -14.87 15.84 -18.66
C SER A 155 -16.36 15.94 -18.30
N LEU A 156 -16.70 15.72 -17.03
CA LEU A 156 -17.97 16.11 -16.42
C LEU A 156 -17.98 17.62 -16.21
N ARG A 157 -17.26 18.37 -17.05
CA ARG A 157 -17.52 19.78 -17.25
C ARG A 157 -18.73 19.84 -18.17
N ASP A 158 -19.86 20.05 -17.52
CA ASP A 158 -20.96 20.88 -18.02
C ASP A 158 -22.12 20.19 -18.77
N GLU A 159 -22.08 18.92 -19.16
CA GLU A 159 -23.26 18.33 -19.85
C GLU A 159 -24.51 18.23 -18.94
N ALA A 160 -24.32 17.93 -17.65
CA ALA A 160 -25.41 17.81 -16.69
C ALA A 160 -25.66 19.10 -15.88
N GLY A 161 -24.94 20.20 -16.16
CA GLY A 161 -25.16 21.50 -15.51
C GLY A 161 -24.89 21.56 -14.00
N LEU A 162 -24.32 20.52 -13.37
CA LEU A 162 -24.15 20.43 -11.91
C LEU A 162 -23.38 21.60 -11.28
N MET A 163 -22.38 22.16 -11.98
CA MET A 163 -21.69 23.36 -11.49
C MET A 163 -22.52 24.63 -11.62
N ALA A 164 -23.28 24.80 -12.70
CA ALA A 164 -24.20 25.92 -12.84
C ALA A 164 -25.32 25.85 -11.79
N ASP A 165 -25.84 24.65 -11.52
CA ASP A 165 -26.89 24.43 -10.52
C ASP A 165 -26.37 24.66 -9.09
N LEU A 166 -25.15 24.19 -8.78
CA LEU A 166 -24.51 24.49 -7.50
C LEU A 166 -24.25 26.01 -7.33
N LEU A 167 -23.74 26.68 -8.36
CA LEU A 167 -23.49 28.12 -8.32
C LEU A 167 -24.79 28.93 -8.18
N ASN A 168 -25.87 28.54 -8.86
CA ASN A 168 -27.19 29.17 -8.69
C ASN A 168 -27.75 28.97 -7.27
N ARG A 169 -27.53 27.81 -6.65
CA ARG A 169 -27.95 27.57 -5.25
C ARG A 169 -27.12 28.37 -4.26
N ILE A 170 -25.82 28.52 -4.50
CA ILE A 170 -24.95 29.38 -3.68
C ILE A 170 -25.33 30.85 -3.85
N ALA A 171 -25.60 31.30 -5.07
CA ALA A 171 -26.05 32.66 -5.35
C ALA A 171 -27.44 32.94 -4.77
N GLY A 172 -28.38 31.98 -4.82
CA GLY A 172 -29.72 32.10 -4.23
C GLY A 172 -29.74 32.02 -2.70
N ALA A 173 -28.71 31.42 -2.08
CA ALA A 173 -28.55 31.42 -0.62
C ALA A 173 -28.04 32.77 -0.06
N ALA A 174 -27.64 33.71 -0.92
CA ALA A 174 -27.14 35.03 -0.52
C ALA A 174 -28.25 36.07 -0.28
N GLN A 175 -29.52 35.80 -0.61
CA GLN A 175 -30.64 36.61 -0.15
C GLN A 175 -31.11 36.15 1.24
N LEU A 176 -30.39 36.60 2.28
CA LEU A 176 -30.95 36.67 3.63
C LEU A 176 -32.08 37.71 3.64
N PRO A 177 -33.21 37.46 4.32
CA PRO A 177 -34.27 38.45 4.44
C PRO A 177 -33.74 39.66 5.22
N GLU A 178 -33.86 40.86 4.64
CA GLU A 178 -33.67 42.10 5.39
C GLU A 178 -34.76 42.19 6.46
N ASP A 179 -34.28 42.19 7.70
CA ASP A 179 -35.00 42.24 8.97
C ASP A 179 -36.08 43.35 8.98
N ARG A 180 -37.29 43.02 9.43
CA ARG A 180 -38.38 43.97 9.68
C ARG A 180 -39.11 43.65 10.97
#